data_AF-A0AAW0W503-F1
#
_entry.id   AF-A0AAW0W503-F1
#
_cell.length_a   1.000
_cell.length_b   1.000
_cell.length_c   1.000
_cell.angle_alpha   90.00
_cell.angle_beta   90.00
_cell.angle_gamma   90.00
#
_symmetry.space_group_name_H-M   'P 1'
#
loop_
_entity.id
_entity.type
_entity.pdbx_description
1 polymer ?
#
loop_
_entity_poly.entity_id
_entity_poly.type
_entity_poly.pdbx_seq_one_letter_code
_entity_poly.pdbx_strand_id
1 'polypeptide(L)'
;TTTITTSTVLFNSQVFIYKFIKMAADGCPVLHVEILQKMNSTMVEKKLIEEVGSFLQEKKNINVDSIIKDFPMSLLNDHIVHIRICELDSACNMKHVDISMTQPQYHIYQLESYGPSIEELNEGEEDIAAASYWMLPATEFEDLWENLIYDSPIKEQLLKFVRTTLLFSDRGLNKNIISWNKVILLHGPPGTGKTSLCKALAQKLSIRLDSRYKYAQFVEINSHSLFSKWFSESGKLVQKMFGKITELADDHALLVIVLIDEVESLTRARESSSKGSDPSDAVRVVNAVLTQLDQINK
;
A
#
# COMPACT_ATOMS: atom_id res chain seq x y z
N THR A 1 7.80 18.21 -16.60
CA THR A 1 8.79 17.44 -15.81
C THR A 1 8.28 17.39 -14.40
N THR A 2 7.48 16.36 -14.10
CA THR A 2 6.65 16.29 -12.90
C THR A 2 7.17 15.15 -12.04
N THR A 3 8.30 15.39 -11.38
CA THR A 3 8.99 14.34 -10.64
C THR A 3 8.44 14.28 -9.22
N ILE A 4 7.78 13.18 -8.87
CA ILE A 4 7.57 12.82 -7.46
C ILE A 4 8.89 12.23 -6.98
N THR A 5 9.39 12.72 -5.85
CA THR A 5 10.64 12.22 -5.25
C THR A 5 10.35 11.64 -3.86
N THR A 6 11.04 10.55 -3.52
CA THR A 6 11.09 9.96 -2.19
C THR A 6 12.40 10.35 -1.50
N SER A 7 12.41 10.39 -0.16
CA SER A 7 13.62 10.64 0.63
C SER A 7 14.71 9.58 0.32
N THR A 8 15.76 10.02 -0.38
CA THR A 8 16.64 9.16 -1.20
C THR A 8 17.68 8.34 -0.41
N VAL A 9 18.03 8.73 0.82
CA VAL A 9 19.20 8.17 1.52
C VAL A 9 18.94 6.79 2.14
N LEU A 10 17.78 6.59 2.80
CA LEU A 10 17.38 5.27 3.34
C LEU A 10 16.90 4.32 2.24
N PHE A 11 16.36 4.89 1.18
CA PHE A 11 15.82 4.15 0.05
C PHE A 11 16.91 3.32 -0.66
N ASN A 12 18.06 3.93 -0.94
CA ASN A 12 19.14 3.26 -1.67
C ASN A 12 19.86 2.18 -0.87
N SER A 13 20.03 2.36 0.45
CA SER A 13 20.75 1.38 1.29
C SER A 13 19.95 0.10 1.49
N GLN A 14 18.63 0.19 1.70
CA GLN A 14 17.77 -0.98 1.90
C GLN A 14 17.52 -1.76 0.61
N VAL A 15 17.30 -1.06 -0.50
CA VAL A 15 17.16 -1.68 -1.83
C VAL A 15 18.46 -2.41 -2.22
N PHE A 16 19.62 -1.87 -1.85
CA PHE A 16 20.91 -2.51 -2.09
C PHE A 16 21.07 -3.81 -1.29
N ILE A 17 20.67 -3.83 -0.01
CA ILE A 17 20.70 -5.04 0.84
C ILE A 17 19.76 -6.13 0.29
N TYR A 18 18.55 -5.78 -0.13
CA TYR A 18 17.63 -6.74 -0.75
C TYR A 18 18.20 -7.34 -2.03
N LYS A 19 18.82 -6.51 -2.88
CA LYS A 19 19.50 -6.98 -4.09
C LYS A 19 20.63 -7.96 -3.76
N PHE A 20 21.37 -7.72 -2.68
CA PHE A 20 22.44 -8.62 -2.21
C PHE A 20 21.90 -9.95 -1.67
N ILE A 21 20.81 -9.93 -0.89
CA ILE A 21 20.14 -11.13 -0.38
C ILE A 21 19.60 -11.99 -1.53
N LYS A 22 19.03 -11.34 -2.55
CA LYS A 22 18.42 -12.05 -3.70
C LYS A 22 19.43 -12.47 -4.76
N MET A 23 20.52 -11.73 -4.97
CA MET A 23 21.62 -12.14 -5.85
C MET A 23 22.35 -13.39 -5.36
N ALA A 24 22.25 -13.73 -4.07
CA ALA A 24 22.81 -14.98 -3.53
C ALA A 24 21.92 -16.21 -3.82
N ALA A 25 20.72 -16.02 -4.37
CA ALA A 25 19.81 -17.11 -4.75
C ALA A 25 19.79 -17.24 -6.28
N ASP A 26 20.73 -18.01 -6.83
CA ASP A 26 20.75 -18.43 -8.24
C ASP A 26 19.53 -19.33 -8.53
N GLY A 27 18.40 -18.69 -8.85
CA GLY A 27 17.13 -19.35 -9.14
C GLY A 27 16.41 -18.75 -10.34
N CYS A 28 15.47 -19.53 -10.88
CA CYS A 28 14.52 -19.13 -11.92
C CYS A 28 13.82 -17.81 -11.52
N PRO A 29 13.69 -16.81 -12.41
CA PRO A 29 13.10 -15.53 -12.03
C PRO A 29 11.63 -15.71 -11.64
N VAL A 30 11.23 -15.06 -10.55
CA VAL A 30 9.84 -15.09 -10.06
C VAL A 30 8.99 -14.18 -10.92
N LEU A 31 7.90 -14.72 -11.47
CA LEU A 31 6.88 -13.99 -12.22
C LEU A 31 5.66 -13.79 -11.33
N HIS A 32 5.28 -12.55 -11.05
CA HIS A 32 4.08 -12.26 -10.27
C HIS A 32 2.83 -12.35 -11.17
N VAL A 33 1.85 -13.17 -10.77
CA VAL A 33 0.57 -13.33 -11.46
C VAL A 33 -0.56 -13.04 -10.49
N GLU A 34 -1.36 -12.03 -10.78
CA GLU A 34 -2.51 -11.67 -9.96
C GLU A 34 -3.79 -12.22 -10.60
N ILE A 35 -4.66 -12.83 -9.79
CA ILE A 35 -5.88 -13.47 -10.25
C ILE A 35 -7.06 -12.85 -9.50
N LEU A 36 -7.87 -12.06 -10.20
CA LEU A 36 -9.10 -11.52 -9.65
C LEU A 36 -10.19 -12.59 -9.72
N GLN A 37 -10.51 -13.19 -8.58
CA GLN A 37 -11.59 -14.16 -8.43
C GLN A 37 -12.94 -13.44 -8.31
N LYS A 38 -13.98 -14.00 -8.94
CA LYS A 38 -15.34 -13.49 -8.79
C LYS A 38 -15.83 -13.71 -7.35
N MET A 39 -16.59 -12.77 -6.82
CA MET A 39 -17.15 -12.84 -5.45
C MET A 39 -18.06 -14.05 -5.22
N ASN A 40 -18.78 -14.50 -6.23
CA ASN A 40 -19.66 -15.67 -6.16
C ASN A 40 -18.94 -17.00 -6.44
N SER A 41 -17.62 -16.97 -6.63
CA SER A 41 -16.83 -18.16 -6.93
C SER A 41 -16.69 -19.05 -5.70
N THR A 42 -16.98 -20.34 -5.84
CA THR A 42 -16.83 -21.36 -4.79
C THR A 42 -15.54 -22.18 -4.95
N MET A 43 -14.71 -21.86 -5.94
CA MET A 43 -13.52 -22.64 -6.24
C MET A 43 -12.41 -22.36 -5.24
N VAL A 44 -11.83 -23.43 -4.69
CA VAL A 44 -10.72 -23.37 -3.74
C VAL A 44 -9.45 -22.91 -4.44
N GLU A 45 -8.64 -22.10 -3.75
CA GLU A 45 -7.39 -21.51 -4.25
C GLU A 45 -6.48 -22.53 -4.95
N LYS A 46 -6.23 -23.68 -4.33
CA LYS A 46 -5.36 -24.72 -4.90
C LYS A 46 -5.79 -25.14 -6.31
N LYS A 47 -7.10 -25.36 -6.51
CA LYS A 47 -7.64 -25.76 -7.81
C LYS A 47 -7.56 -24.61 -8.83
N LEU A 48 -7.81 -23.38 -8.38
CA LEU A 48 -7.69 -22.19 -9.22
C LEU A 48 -6.23 -22.02 -9.72
N ILE A 49 -5.24 -22.22 -8.84
CA ILE A 49 -3.82 -22.18 -9.20
C ILE A 49 -3.46 -23.26 -10.22
N GLU A 50 -3.94 -24.50 -10.03
CA GLU A 50 -3.69 -25.61 -10.95
C GLU A 50 -4.25 -25.31 -12.35
N GLU A 51 -5.51 -24.91 -12.45
CA GLU A 51 -6.18 -24.59 -13.73
C GLU A 51 -5.56 -23.38 -14.44
N VAL A 52 -5.25 -22.31 -13.68
CA VAL A 52 -4.56 -21.14 -14.23
C VAL A 52 -3.14 -21.50 -14.67
N GLY A 53 -2.44 -22.33 -13.90
CA GLY A 53 -1.12 -22.83 -14.25
C GLY A 53 -1.10 -23.57 -15.59
N SER A 54 -2.03 -24.51 -15.78
CA SER A 54 -2.20 -25.22 -17.05
C SER A 54 -2.53 -24.28 -18.20
N PHE A 55 -3.49 -23.36 -18.01
CA PHE A 55 -3.87 -22.37 -19.03
C PHE A 55 -2.71 -21.48 -19.47
N LEU A 56 -1.88 -21.04 -18.52
CA LEU A 56 -0.72 -20.20 -18.80
C LEU A 56 0.39 -20.98 -19.52
N GLN A 57 0.64 -22.23 -19.13
CA GLN A 57 1.63 -23.10 -19.78
C GLN A 57 1.32 -23.35 -21.27
N GLU A 58 0.04 -23.44 -21.64
CA GLU A 58 -0.36 -23.61 -23.05
C GLU A 58 0.03 -22.41 -23.94
N LYS A 59 0.01 -21.18 -23.38
CA LYS A 59 0.36 -19.97 -24.13
C LYS A 59 1.85 -19.81 -24.42
N LYS A 60 2.72 -20.51 -23.67
CA LYS A 60 4.20 -20.47 -23.71
C LYS A 60 4.81 -19.07 -23.53
N ASN A 61 4.60 -18.17 -24.48
CA ASN A 61 5.08 -16.79 -24.47
C ASN A 61 3.98 -15.84 -24.00
N ILE A 62 4.27 -15.10 -22.93
CA ILE A 62 3.34 -14.14 -22.36
C ILE A 62 3.97 -12.75 -22.27
N ASN A 63 3.13 -11.75 -22.50
CA ASN A 63 3.51 -10.35 -22.34
C ASN A 63 3.44 -9.96 -20.87
N VAL A 64 4.53 -9.41 -20.36
CA VAL A 64 4.56 -8.75 -19.05
C VAL A 64 3.67 -7.49 -19.11
N ASP A 65 3.05 -7.13 -18.00
CA ASP A 65 2.08 -6.04 -17.89
C ASP A 65 0.85 -6.22 -18.80
N SER A 66 0.39 -7.46 -18.97
CA SER A 66 -0.81 -7.77 -19.74
C SER A 66 -1.96 -8.29 -18.87
N ILE A 67 -3.18 -8.07 -19.34
CA ILE A 67 -4.40 -8.57 -18.71
C ILE A 67 -5.07 -9.55 -19.64
N ILE A 68 -5.40 -10.72 -19.13
CA ILE A 68 -6.14 -11.77 -19.82
C ILE A 68 -7.55 -11.79 -19.24
N LYS A 69 -8.55 -11.51 -20.09
CA LYS A 69 -9.98 -11.57 -19.73
C LYS A 69 -10.73 -12.68 -20.45
N ASP A 70 -10.18 -13.15 -21.57
CA ASP A 70 -10.80 -14.18 -22.40
C ASP A 70 -10.30 -15.58 -22.01
N PHE A 71 -11.23 -16.38 -21.50
CA PHE A 71 -11.00 -17.76 -21.06
C PHE A 71 -11.89 -18.75 -21.85
N PRO A 72 -11.68 -18.88 -23.17
CA PRO A 72 -12.58 -19.65 -24.02
C PRO A 72 -12.67 -21.11 -23.56
N MET A 73 -13.90 -21.61 -23.38
CA MET A 73 -14.19 -23.03 -23.12
C MET A 73 -13.52 -23.61 -21.86
N SER A 74 -13.34 -22.80 -20.81
CA SER A 74 -12.70 -23.24 -19.55
C SER A 74 -13.58 -22.93 -18.32
N LEU A 75 -13.43 -23.75 -17.28
CA LEU A 75 -14.03 -23.50 -15.95
C LEU A 75 -13.59 -22.14 -15.36
N LEU A 76 -12.47 -21.58 -15.83
CA LEU A 76 -11.95 -20.29 -15.39
C LEU A 76 -12.93 -19.15 -15.64
N ASN A 77 -13.68 -19.18 -16.74
CA ASN A 77 -14.61 -18.11 -17.09
C ASN A 77 -15.74 -17.95 -16.05
N ASP A 78 -16.11 -19.01 -15.35
CA ASP A 78 -17.18 -18.96 -14.33
C ASP A 78 -16.66 -18.42 -12.99
N HIS A 79 -15.34 -18.49 -12.75
CA HIS A 79 -14.73 -18.24 -11.45
C HIS A 79 -13.79 -17.03 -11.40
N ILE A 80 -13.23 -16.59 -12.52
CA ILE A 80 -12.23 -15.53 -12.62
C ILE A 80 -12.79 -14.36 -13.42
N VAL A 81 -12.48 -13.13 -13.00
CA VAL A 81 -12.76 -11.91 -13.76
C VAL A 81 -11.65 -11.65 -14.77
N HIS A 82 -10.40 -11.65 -14.30
CA HIS A 82 -9.23 -11.51 -15.16
C HIS A 82 -7.96 -12.06 -14.48
N ILE A 83 -6.94 -12.33 -15.29
CA ILE A 83 -5.58 -12.69 -14.85
C ILE A 83 -4.64 -11.58 -15.31
N ARG A 84 -3.86 -11.01 -14.38
CA ARG A 84 -2.89 -9.97 -14.67
C ARG A 84 -1.48 -10.52 -14.53
N ILE A 85 -0.72 -10.41 -15.61
CA ILE A 85 0.68 -10.81 -15.66
C ILE A 85 1.49 -9.58 -15.31
N CYS A 86 2.07 -9.58 -14.11
CA CYS A 86 2.75 -8.42 -13.55
C CYS A 86 4.27 -8.53 -13.81
N GLU A 87 5.07 -7.83 -13.00
CA GLU A 87 6.51 -7.76 -13.17
C GLU A 87 7.28 -9.05 -12.81
N LEU A 88 8.50 -9.16 -13.34
CA LEU A 88 9.50 -10.13 -12.91
C LEU A 88 10.38 -9.52 -11.82
N ASP A 89 10.76 -10.36 -10.86
CA ASP A 89 11.66 -9.95 -9.78
C ASP A 89 13.13 -9.76 -10.22
N SER A 90 13.49 -10.21 -11.43
CA SER A 90 14.83 -10.04 -12.01
C SER A 90 15.07 -8.62 -12.55
N ALA A 91 16.33 -8.18 -12.61
CA ALA A 91 16.72 -6.90 -13.21
C ALA A 91 16.52 -6.81 -14.74
N CYS A 92 15.88 -7.82 -15.35
CA CYS A 92 15.65 -7.93 -16.78
C CYS A 92 14.27 -7.34 -17.13
N ASN A 93 14.25 -6.22 -17.83
CA ASN A 93 13.04 -5.64 -18.43
C ASN A 93 12.66 -6.39 -19.72
N MET A 94 12.34 -7.68 -19.61
CA MET A 94 11.83 -8.46 -20.73
C MET A 94 10.33 -8.21 -20.90
N LYS A 95 9.90 -7.77 -22.08
CA LYS A 95 8.47 -7.60 -22.40
C LYS A 95 7.76 -8.91 -22.69
N HIS A 96 8.50 -9.92 -23.11
CA HIS A 96 8.01 -11.26 -23.41
C HIS A 96 8.80 -12.27 -22.59
N VAL A 97 8.08 -13.19 -21.97
CA VAL A 97 8.67 -14.19 -21.10
C VAL A 97 8.07 -15.56 -21.40
N ASP A 98 8.94 -16.56 -21.47
CA ASP A 98 8.55 -17.96 -21.52
C ASP A 98 8.24 -18.43 -20.10
N ILE A 99 7.00 -18.81 -19.83
CA ILE A 99 6.56 -19.25 -18.49
C ILE A 99 7.38 -20.43 -17.98
N SER A 100 7.79 -21.33 -18.88
CA SER A 100 8.57 -22.51 -18.49
C SER A 100 9.93 -22.17 -17.89
N MET A 101 10.43 -20.96 -18.17
CA MET A 101 11.67 -20.41 -17.65
C MET A 101 11.44 -19.44 -16.48
N THR A 102 10.27 -19.49 -15.83
CA THR A 102 9.95 -18.68 -14.65
C THR A 102 9.39 -19.52 -13.52
N GLN A 103 9.45 -18.97 -12.31
CA GLN A 103 8.68 -19.48 -11.18
C GLN A 103 7.46 -18.58 -10.97
N PRO A 104 6.25 -18.95 -11.45
CA PRO A 104 5.08 -18.13 -11.24
C PRO A 104 4.67 -18.12 -9.76
N GLN A 105 4.47 -16.93 -9.22
CA GLN A 105 3.89 -16.70 -7.91
C GLN A 105 2.49 -16.12 -8.10
N TYR A 106 1.48 -16.91 -7.76
CA TYR A 106 0.07 -16.56 -7.89
C TYR A 106 -0.42 -15.81 -6.65
N HIS A 107 -1.14 -14.72 -6.87
CA HIS A 107 -1.77 -13.89 -5.85
C HIS A 107 -3.26 -13.87 -6.17
N ILE A 108 -4.07 -14.55 -5.36
CA ILE A 108 -5.52 -14.68 -5.60
C ILE A 108 -6.21 -13.66 -4.71
N TYR A 109 -7.12 -12.88 -5.28
CA TYR A 109 -7.84 -11.89 -4.51
C TYR A 109 -9.28 -11.71 -4.98
N GLN A 110 -10.11 -11.22 -4.06
CA GLN A 110 -11.48 -10.78 -4.31
C GLN A 110 -11.60 -9.31 -3.92
N LEU A 111 -12.42 -8.54 -4.65
CA LEU A 111 -12.59 -7.11 -4.42
C LEU A 111 -13.75 -6.84 -3.47
N GLU A 112 -13.46 -6.22 -2.34
CA GLU A 112 -14.47 -5.72 -1.43
C GLU A 112 -15.28 -4.61 -2.11
N SER A 113 -16.62 -4.75 -2.05
CA SER A 113 -17.56 -3.85 -2.70
C SER A 113 -18.17 -2.83 -1.74
N TYR A 114 -17.95 -3.01 -0.43
CA TYR A 114 -18.32 -2.03 0.57
C TYR A 114 -17.38 -0.82 0.48
N GLY A 115 -17.98 0.38 0.42
CA GLY A 115 -17.23 1.64 0.46
C GLY A 115 -16.61 1.90 1.84
N PRO A 116 -15.99 3.08 2.04
CA PRO A 116 -15.33 3.38 3.29
C PRO A 116 -16.30 3.44 4.47
N SER A 117 -15.92 2.85 5.60
CA SER A 117 -16.51 3.23 6.88
C SER A 117 -15.85 4.51 7.38
N ILE A 118 -16.66 5.52 7.67
CA ILE A 118 -16.19 6.83 8.16
C ILE A 118 -16.18 6.79 9.69
N GLU A 119 -15.07 7.20 10.29
CA GLU A 119 -14.99 7.49 11.70
C GLU A 119 -15.31 8.96 11.94
N GLU A 120 -16.44 9.16 12.58
CA GLU A 120 -16.88 10.45 13.07
C GLU A 120 -16.44 10.61 14.53
N LEU A 121 -15.94 11.79 14.85
CA LEU A 121 -15.57 12.19 16.20
C LEU A 121 -16.51 13.32 16.63
N ASN A 122 -17.19 13.10 17.75
CA ASN A 122 -18.16 14.04 18.30
C ASN A 122 -17.42 15.12 19.10
N GLU A 123 -17.61 16.38 18.72
CA GLU A 123 -17.16 17.56 19.46
C GLU A 123 -18.38 18.44 19.73
N GLY A 124 -18.98 18.29 20.91
CA GLY A 124 -20.24 18.97 21.24
C GLY A 124 -21.43 18.45 20.42
N GLU A 125 -22.03 19.32 19.59
CA GLU A 125 -23.19 19.01 18.74
C GLU A 125 -22.81 18.72 17.27
N GLU A 126 -21.54 18.82 16.89
CA GLU A 126 -21.07 18.54 15.53
C GLU A 126 -20.32 17.21 15.45
N ASP A 127 -20.68 16.38 14.46
CA ASP A 127 -19.94 15.17 14.08
C ASP A 127 -18.90 15.53 13.01
N ILE A 128 -17.63 15.24 13.29
CA ILE A 128 -16.51 15.55 12.38
C ILE A 128 -15.94 14.26 11.82
N ALA A 129 -15.98 14.09 10.49
CA ALA A 129 -15.32 13.00 9.79
C ALA A 129 -13.79 13.13 9.93
N ALA A 130 -13.20 12.28 10.77
CA ALA A 130 -11.79 12.32 11.14
C ALA A 130 -10.94 11.39 10.27
N ALA A 131 -11.43 10.19 9.98
CA ALA A 131 -10.75 9.21 9.16
C ALA A 131 -11.74 8.34 8.38
N SER A 132 -11.30 7.87 7.22
CA SER A 132 -12.03 6.91 6.41
C SER A 132 -11.27 5.58 6.36
N TYR A 133 -11.98 4.47 6.43
CA TYR A 133 -11.40 3.13 6.51
C TYR A 133 -11.92 2.26 5.37
N TRP A 134 -11.02 1.66 4.59
CA TRP A 134 -11.35 0.68 3.55
C TRP A 134 -10.75 -0.67 3.89
N MET A 135 -11.53 -1.73 3.67
CA MET A 135 -10.98 -3.07 3.57
C MET A 135 -10.35 -3.26 2.20
N LEU A 136 -9.16 -3.84 2.16
CA LEU A 136 -8.43 -4.11 0.94
C LEU A 136 -8.38 -5.61 0.66
N PRO A 137 -8.40 -6.03 -0.63
CA PRO A 137 -8.45 -5.18 -1.84
C PRO A 137 -9.83 -4.56 -2.09
N ALA A 138 -9.89 -3.25 -2.36
CA ALA A 138 -11.14 -2.50 -2.54
C ALA A 138 -11.49 -2.31 -4.02
N THR A 139 -12.78 -2.38 -4.35
CA THR A 139 -13.29 -2.12 -5.72
C THR A 139 -12.95 -0.69 -6.18
N GLU A 140 -13.01 0.29 -5.28
CA GLU A 140 -12.69 1.70 -5.56
C GLU A 140 -11.23 1.92 -5.98
N PHE A 141 -10.32 1.00 -5.59
CA PHE A 141 -8.89 1.13 -5.86
C PHE A 141 -8.42 0.25 -7.02
N GLU A 142 -9.32 -0.54 -7.61
CA GLU A 142 -9.00 -1.38 -8.76
C GLU A 142 -8.55 -0.53 -9.96
N ASP A 143 -7.56 -1.03 -10.69
CA ASP A 143 -6.93 -0.37 -11.86
C ASP A 143 -6.22 0.97 -11.59
N LEU A 144 -6.23 1.51 -10.35
CA LEU A 144 -5.49 2.73 -10.02
C LEU A 144 -3.99 2.58 -10.29
N TRP A 145 -3.42 1.42 -10.00
CA TRP A 145 -2.00 1.16 -10.19
C TRP A 145 -1.58 1.24 -11.65
N GLU A 146 -2.39 0.68 -12.54
CA GLU A 146 -2.13 0.59 -13.97
C GLU A 146 -2.37 1.95 -14.65
N ASN A 147 -3.40 2.69 -14.21
CA ASN A 147 -3.76 4.00 -14.76
C ASN A 147 -2.78 5.12 -14.37
N LEU A 148 -1.99 4.94 -13.30
CA LEU A 148 -0.95 5.89 -12.91
C LEU A 148 0.32 5.67 -13.72
N ILE A 149 0.59 6.58 -14.65
CA ILE A 149 1.76 6.54 -15.53
C ILE A 149 2.80 7.55 -15.03
N TYR A 150 4.01 7.05 -14.77
CA TYR A 150 5.15 7.86 -14.38
C TYR A 150 6.34 7.52 -15.28
N ASP A 151 7.11 8.53 -15.69
CA ASP A 151 8.35 8.34 -16.47
C ASP A 151 9.44 7.63 -15.63
N SER A 152 9.36 7.77 -14.31
CA SER A 152 10.26 7.14 -13.36
C SER A 152 9.69 5.80 -12.86
N PRO A 153 10.54 4.81 -12.51
CA PRO A 153 10.10 3.52 -11.97
C PRO A 153 9.63 3.62 -10.49
N ILE A 154 9.07 4.76 -10.08
CA ILE A 154 8.73 5.06 -8.69
C ILE A 154 7.74 4.04 -8.11
N LYS A 155 6.79 3.54 -8.91
CA LYS A 155 5.82 2.52 -8.50
C LYS A 155 6.52 1.26 -8.04
N GLU A 156 7.33 0.65 -8.90
CA GLU A 156 8.10 -0.55 -8.58
C GLU A 156 9.07 -0.33 -7.42
N GLN A 157 9.72 0.83 -7.41
CA GLN A 157 10.63 1.24 -6.35
C GLN A 157 9.91 1.26 -4.99
N LEU A 158 8.76 1.91 -4.88
CA LEU A 158 7.96 1.96 -3.67
C LEU A 158 7.50 0.55 -3.24
N LEU A 159 7.00 -0.25 -4.18
CA LEU A 159 6.57 -1.62 -3.88
C LEU A 159 7.72 -2.49 -3.35
N LYS A 160 8.89 -2.43 -4.00
CA LYS A 160 10.11 -3.14 -3.57
C LYS A 160 10.57 -2.66 -2.20
N PHE A 161 10.53 -1.35 -1.95
CA PHE A 161 10.91 -0.76 -0.66
C PHE A 161 10.02 -1.25 0.48
N VAL A 162 8.69 -1.22 0.33
CA VAL A 162 7.77 -1.67 1.37
C VAL A 162 7.91 -3.17 1.62
N ARG A 163 7.96 -3.99 0.56
CA ARG A 163 8.19 -5.44 0.68
C ARG A 163 9.48 -5.74 1.44
N THR A 164 10.56 -5.03 1.11
CA THR A 164 11.87 -5.19 1.79
C THR A 164 11.79 -4.78 3.25
N THR A 165 11.13 -3.66 3.54
CA THR A 165 10.96 -3.16 4.91
C THR A 165 10.21 -4.17 5.79
N LEU A 166 9.14 -4.77 5.24
CA LEU A 166 8.37 -5.79 5.95
C LEU A 166 9.17 -7.08 6.12
N LEU A 167 9.94 -7.49 5.11
CA LEU A 167 10.85 -8.64 5.23
C LEU A 167 11.89 -8.43 6.35
N PHE A 168 12.45 -7.22 6.48
CA PHE A 168 13.37 -6.89 7.57
C PHE A 168 12.70 -6.97 8.94
N SER A 169 11.45 -6.51 9.03
CA SER A 169 10.62 -6.62 10.23
C SER A 169 10.41 -8.08 10.63
N ASP A 170 10.02 -8.94 9.69
CA ASP A 170 9.75 -10.37 9.93
C ASP A 170 11.01 -11.14 10.35
N ARG A 171 12.19 -10.70 9.87
CA ARG A 171 13.48 -11.29 10.26
C ARG A 171 14.01 -10.77 11.60
N GLY A 172 13.27 -9.89 12.29
CA GLY A 172 13.67 -9.35 13.59
C GLY A 172 14.98 -8.56 13.54
N LEU A 173 15.30 -7.92 12.41
CA LEU A 173 16.55 -7.16 12.28
C LEU A 173 16.58 -6.02 13.30
N ASN A 174 17.72 -5.89 13.98
CA ASN A 174 17.90 -4.86 14.98
C ASN A 174 17.89 -3.47 14.32
N LYS A 175 16.84 -2.69 14.62
CA LYS A 175 16.62 -1.32 14.12
C LYS A 175 17.81 -0.38 14.41
N ASN A 176 18.63 -0.68 15.43
CA ASN A 176 19.81 0.11 15.79
C ASN A 176 21.02 -0.16 14.88
N ILE A 177 21.08 -1.31 14.20
CA ILE A 177 22.17 -1.68 13.29
C ILE A 177 21.81 -1.26 11.86
N ILE A 178 20.59 -1.58 11.44
CA ILE A 178 20.05 -1.20 10.13
C ILE A 178 18.81 -0.35 10.41
N SER A 179 18.91 0.95 10.20
CA SER A 179 17.76 1.84 10.33
C SER A 179 16.77 1.57 9.21
N TRP A 180 15.58 1.13 9.57
CA TRP A 180 14.44 1.02 8.67
C TRP A 180 13.19 1.56 9.34
N ASN A 181 12.47 2.42 8.61
CA ASN A 181 11.25 3.08 9.06
C ASN A 181 10.10 2.66 8.15
N LYS A 182 8.93 2.45 8.73
CA LYS A 182 7.70 2.09 7.99
C LYS A 182 7.01 3.33 7.38
N VAL A 183 7.71 4.47 7.34
CA VAL A 183 7.17 5.77 6.90
C VAL A 183 7.67 6.09 5.50
N ILE A 184 6.75 6.47 4.62
CA ILE A 184 7.02 6.96 3.27
C ILE A 184 6.51 8.38 3.15
N LEU A 185 7.35 9.28 2.65
CA LEU A 185 6.95 10.64 2.32
C LEU A 185 7.00 10.82 0.80
N LEU A 186 5.84 11.12 0.21
CA LEU A 186 5.73 11.51 -1.19
C LEU A 186 5.56 13.02 -1.27
N HIS A 187 6.39 13.69 -2.06
CA HIS A 187 6.27 15.12 -2.29
C HIS A 187 6.36 15.46 -3.79
N GLY A 188 5.70 16.54 -4.17
CA GLY A 188 5.60 17.01 -5.55
C GLY A 188 4.44 17.98 -5.71
N PRO A 189 4.32 18.65 -6.87
CA PRO A 189 3.23 19.58 -7.17
C PRO A 189 1.83 19.00 -6.90
N PRO A 190 0.80 19.83 -6.69
CA PRO A 190 -0.59 19.35 -6.65
C PRO A 190 -0.98 18.72 -8.00
N GLY A 191 -1.89 17.74 -7.98
CA GLY A 191 -2.39 17.09 -9.20
C GLY A 191 -1.48 16.01 -9.81
N THR A 192 -0.38 15.63 -9.15
CA THR A 192 0.54 14.58 -9.65
C THR A 192 0.16 13.15 -9.27
N GLY A 193 -1.03 12.97 -8.69
CA GLY A 193 -1.54 11.66 -8.29
C GLY A 193 -0.90 11.06 -7.04
N LYS A 194 -0.34 11.87 -6.11
CA LYS A 194 0.30 11.36 -4.87
C LYS A 194 -0.66 10.51 -4.03
N THR A 195 -1.85 11.03 -3.74
CA THR A 195 -2.92 10.35 -2.99
C THR A 195 -3.36 9.07 -3.71
N SER A 196 -3.57 9.14 -5.02
CA SER A 196 -3.90 7.98 -5.87
C SER A 196 -2.80 6.92 -5.86
N LEU A 197 -1.53 7.34 -5.87
CA LEU A 197 -0.38 6.43 -5.80
C LEU A 197 -0.30 5.71 -4.45
N CYS A 198 -0.62 6.39 -3.35
CA CYS A 198 -0.74 5.75 -2.03
C CYS A 198 -1.84 4.68 -2.02
N LYS A 199 -3.04 5.00 -2.54
CA LYS A 199 -4.17 4.06 -2.63
C LYS A 199 -3.84 2.86 -3.53
N ALA A 200 -3.24 3.13 -4.70
CA ALA A 200 -2.77 2.09 -5.62
C ALA A 200 -1.69 1.19 -5.01
N LEU A 201 -0.72 1.78 -4.30
CA LEU A 201 0.33 1.04 -3.60
C LEU A 201 -0.27 0.16 -2.50
N ALA A 202 -1.24 0.69 -1.75
CA ALA A 202 -1.93 -0.07 -0.71
C ALA A 202 -2.67 -1.28 -1.28
N GLN A 203 -3.42 -1.09 -2.36
CA GLN A 203 -4.09 -2.16 -3.11
C GLN A 203 -3.11 -3.21 -3.60
N LYS A 204 -1.96 -2.81 -4.17
CA LYS A 204 -0.95 -3.79 -4.59
C LYS A 204 -0.32 -4.52 -3.42
N LEU A 205 -0.07 -3.86 -2.30
CA LEU A 205 0.51 -4.50 -1.13
C LEU A 205 -0.41 -5.53 -0.51
N SER A 206 -1.72 -5.25 -0.43
CA SER A 206 -2.68 -6.23 0.09
C SER A 206 -2.74 -7.49 -0.76
N ILE A 207 -2.64 -7.35 -2.09
CA ILE A 207 -2.59 -8.50 -3.01
C ILE A 207 -1.25 -9.25 -2.89
N ARG A 208 -0.12 -8.54 -2.87
CA ARG A 208 1.22 -9.17 -2.91
C ARG A 208 1.67 -9.80 -1.59
N LEU A 209 1.01 -9.46 -0.49
CA LEU A 209 1.34 -9.91 0.86
C LEU A 209 0.24 -10.78 1.46
N ASP A 210 -0.65 -11.33 0.62
CA ASP A 210 -1.71 -12.29 0.98
C ASP A 210 -1.18 -13.48 1.81
N SER A 211 0.02 -13.96 1.49
CA SER A 211 0.71 -15.03 2.21
C SER A 211 1.16 -14.66 3.63
N ARG A 212 1.30 -13.36 3.92
CA ARG A 212 1.77 -12.84 5.21
C ARG A 212 0.65 -12.29 6.07
N TYR A 213 -0.30 -11.58 5.45
CA TYR A 213 -1.42 -10.93 6.09
C TYR A 213 -2.71 -11.46 5.49
N LYS A 214 -3.63 -11.87 6.36
CA LYS A 214 -4.94 -12.41 5.96
C LYS A 214 -5.87 -11.30 5.48
N TYR A 215 -5.72 -10.12 6.06
CA TYR A 215 -6.54 -8.95 5.75
C TYR A 215 -5.63 -7.72 5.61
N ALA A 216 -6.12 -6.71 4.91
CA ALA A 216 -5.47 -5.41 4.86
C ALA A 216 -6.51 -4.30 5.02
N GLN A 217 -6.12 -3.22 5.68
CA GLN A 217 -6.97 -2.07 5.90
C GLN A 217 -6.22 -0.79 5.54
N PHE A 218 -6.89 0.07 4.78
CA PHE A 218 -6.41 1.39 4.42
C PHE A 218 -7.13 2.43 5.27
N VAL A 219 -6.37 3.30 5.93
CA VAL A 219 -6.89 4.38 6.78
C VAL A 219 -6.46 5.70 6.17
N GLU A 220 -7.40 6.50 5.69
CA GLU A 220 -7.15 7.87 5.21
C GLU A 220 -7.55 8.86 6.29
N ILE A 221 -6.56 9.52 6.86
CA ILE A 221 -6.75 10.55 7.88
C ILE A 221 -7.07 11.88 7.19
N ASN A 222 -8.21 12.47 7.53
CA ASN A 222 -8.63 13.77 6.99
C ASN A 222 -7.96 14.92 7.75
N SER A 223 -6.80 15.35 7.24
CA SER A 223 -5.99 16.41 7.83
C SER A 223 -6.71 17.77 7.89
N HIS A 224 -7.46 18.13 6.84
CA HIS A 224 -8.21 19.40 6.81
C HIS A 224 -9.18 19.52 7.98
N SER A 225 -10.00 18.49 8.18
CA SER A 225 -10.96 18.46 9.29
C SER A 225 -10.23 18.50 10.63
N LEU A 226 -9.18 17.69 10.79
CA LEU A 226 -8.43 17.53 12.06
C LEU A 226 -7.62 18.75 12.49
N PHE A 227 -7.19 19.63 11.58
CA PHE A 227 -6.34 20.77 11.93
C PHE A 227 -7.07 22.12 11.90
N SER A 228 -8.23 22.21 11.25
CA SER A 228 -8.98 23.47 11.13
C SER A 228 -9.97 23.73 12.26
N LYS A 229 -10.73 22.72 12.70
CA LYS A 229 -11.80 22.86 13.72
C LYS A 229 -11.35 22.60 15.16
N TRP A 230 -10.15 22.07 15.35
CA TRP A 230 -9.74 21.33 16.54
C TRP A 230 -8.92 22.23 17.48
N PHE A 231 -9.58 23.26 18.01
CA PHE A 231 -9.02 24.14 19.04
C PHE A 231 -9.68 23.83 20.40
N SER A 232 -8.84 23.51 21.40
CA SER A 232 -9.15 23.19 22.81
C SER A 232 -9.44 21.72 23.23
N GLU A 233 -10.17 20.87 22.46
CA GLU A 233 -10.40 19.44 22.82
C GLU A 233 -9.60 18.40 22.00
N SER A 234 -8.81 18.91 21.05
CA SER A 234 -8.23 18.18 19.93
C SER A 234 -7.22 17.08 20.26
N GLY A 235 -6.43 17.23 21.32
CA GLY A 235 -5.43 16.24 21.70
C GLY A 235 -6.03 14.87 22.08
N LYS A 236 -7.16 14.87 22.79
CA LYS A 236 -7.83 13.63 23.24
C LYS A 236 -8.43 12.86 22.07
N LEU A 237 -9.03 13.58 21.14
CA LEU A 237 -9.67 12.98 19.97
C LEU A 237 -8.61 12.44 18.97
N VAL A 238 -7.48 13.14 18.80
CA VAL A 238 -6.31 12.60 18.08
C VAL A 238 -5.82 11.31 18.75
N GLN A 239 -5.67 11.30 20.08
CA GLN A 239 -5.30 10.08 20.82
C GLN A 239 -6.32 8.95 20.63
N LYS A 240 -7.62 9.24 20.63
CA LYS A 240 -8.68 8.24 20.40
C LYS A 240 -8.58 7.62 19.00
N MET A 241 -8.44 8.44 17.97
CA MET A 241 -8.28 8.00 16.59
C MET A 241 -7.03 7.13 16.41
N PHE A 242 -5.87 7.61 16.88
CA PHE A 242 -4.62 6.83 16.80
C PHE A 242 -4.61 5.60 17.70
N GLY A 243 -5.35 5.62 18.82
CA GLY A 243 -5.57 4.45 19.67
C GLY A 243 -6.28 3.33 18.91
N LYS A 244 -7.31 3.66 18.13
CA LYS A 244 -8.00 2.69 17.25
C LYS A 244 -7.08 2.18 16.14
N ILE A 245 -6.29 3.05 15.51
CA ILE A 245 -5.28 2.64 14.52
C ILE A 245 -4.25 1.68 15.15
N THR A 246 -3.85 1.94 16.39
CA THR A 246 -2.92 1.08 17.13
C THR A 246 -3.54 -0.28 17.43
N GLU A 247 -4.80 -0.31 17.88
CA GLU A 247 -5.53 -1.56 18.12
C GLU A 247 -5.64 -2.41 16.84
N LEU A 248 -5.86 -1.78 15.69
CA LEU A 248 -5.84 -2.46 14.39
C LEU A 248 -4.43 -2.99 14.07
N ALA A 249 -3.39 -2.20 14.33
CA ALA A 249 -2.00 -2.58 14.05
C ALA A 249 -1.47 -3.70 14.96
N ASP A 250 -2.09 -3.92 16.13
CA ASP A 250 -1.76 -5.01 17.06
C ASP A 250 -2.21 -6.38 16.53
N ASP A 251 -3.15 -6.44 15.57
CA ASP A 251 -3.50 -7.70 14.90
C ASP A 251 -2.42 -8.08 13.87
N HIS A 252 -1.60 -9.07 14.22
CA HIS A 252 -0.54 -9.59 13.35
C HIS A 252 -1.02 -10.22 12.02
N ALA A 253 -2.31 -10.51 11.87
CA ALA A 253 -2.89 -10.98 10.63
C ALA A 253 -3.38 -9.82 9.73
N LEU A 254 -3.40 -8.58 10.23
CA LEU A 254 -3.88 -7.40 9.53
C LEU A 254 -2.71 -6.51 9.08
N LEU A 255 -2.67 -6.18 7.78
CA LEU A 255 -1.80 -5.12 7.26
C LEU A 255 -2.52 -3.77 7.35
N VAL A 256 -2.06 -2.89 8.22
CA VAL A 256 -2.62 -1.52 8.34
C VAL A 256 -1.76 -0.52 7.55
N ILE A 257 -2.39 0.21 6.64
CA ILE A 257 -1.75 1.25 5.83
C ILE A 257 -2.43 2.58 6.13
N VAL A 258 -1.70 3.49 6.75
CA VAL A 258 -2.20 4.82 7.14
C VAL A 258 -1.70 5.87 6.17
N LEU A 259 -2.63 6.57 5.52
CA LEU A 259 -2.39 7.74 4.71
C LEU A 259 -2.73 9.00 5.51
N ILE A 260 -1.78 9.93 5.55
CA ILE A 260 -2.01 11.31 5.99
C ILE A 260 -1.79 12.20 4.78
N ASP A 261 -2.86 12.73 4.22
CA ASP A 261 -2.76 13.65 3.07
C ASP A 261 -2.52 15.09 3.56
N GLU A 262 -1.97 15.93 2.68
CA GLU A 262 -1.70 17.36 2.93
C GLU A 262 -0.91 17.64 4.22
N VAL A 263 0.17 16.89 4.44
CA VAL A 263 1.08 17.10 5.58
C VAL A 263 1.67 18.52 5.62
N GLU A 264 1.71 19.27 4.52
CA GLU A 264 2.10 20.68 4.50
C GLU A 264 1.19 21.58 5.34
N SER A 265 -0.07 21.18 5.57
CA SER A 265 -0.99 21.88 6.47
C SER A 265 -0.45 21.91 7.91
N LEU A 266 0.21 20.83 8.35
CA LEU A 266 0.89 20.73 9.65
C LEU A 266 2.01 21.77 9.78
N THR A 267 2.79 21.95 8.71
CA THR A 267 3.93 22.89 8.70
C THR A 267 3.44 24.33 8.75
N ARG A 268 2.39 24.67 7.98
CA ARG A 268 1.79 26.02 7.98
C ARG A 268 1.23 26.40 9.35
N ALA A 269 0.62 25.45 10.06
CA ALA A 269 0.14 25.64 11.42
C ALA A 269 1.25 26.00 12.43
N ARG A 270 2.47 25.49 12.21
CA ARG A 270 3.67 25.83 13.01
C ARG A 270 4.28 27.18 12.61
N GLU A 271 4.23 27.54 11.33
CA GLU A 271 4.76 28.82 10.87
C GLU A 271 3.88 30.00 11.30
N SER A 272 2.55 29.84 11.31
CA SER A 272 1.62 30.89 11.74
C SER A 272 1.73 31.24 13.23
N SER A 273 2.05 30.26 14.08
CA SER A 273 2.27 30.43 15.52
C SER A 273 3.58 31.15 15.86
N SER A 274 4.60 31.04 14.99
CA SER A 274 5.90 31.71 15.21
C SER A 274 5.84 33.25 15.08
N LYS A 275 4.74 33.81 14.58
CA LYS A 275 4.57 35.26 14.31
C LYS A 275 3.83 36.04 15.40
N GLY A 276 3.47 35.42 16.53
CA GLY A 276 3.08 36.13 17.76
C GLY A 276 1.77 35.67 18.42
N SER A 277 1.84 35.53 19.74
CA SER A 277 0.86 35.04 20.73
C SER A 277 0.70 33.51 20.84
N ASP A 278 1.17 33.00 21.99
CA ASP A 278 1.07 31.63 22.53
C ASP A 278 1.44 30.45 21.59
N PRO A 279 1.78 29.26 22.11
CA PRO A 279 1.80 28.08 21.25
C PRO A 279 0.36 27.90 20.77
N SER A 280 0.06 28.33 19.53
CA SER A 280 -1.27 28.15 18.96
C SER A 280 -1.66 26.69 19.14
N ASP A 281 -2.89 26.38 19.53
CA ASP A 281 -3.28 25.00 19.83
C ASP A 281 -3.01 24.05 18.65
N ALA A 282 -2.95 24.59 17.43
CA ALA A 282 -2.47 23.89 16.24
C ALA A 282 -1.08 23.26 16.40
N VAL A 283 -0.11 23.92 17.06
CA VAL A 283 1.21 23.34 17.36
C VAL A 283 1.11 22.15 18.31
N ARG A 284 0.20 22.21 19.29
CA ARG A 284 -0.03 21.10 20.23
C ARG A 284 -0.62 19.89 19.51
N VAL A 285 -1.57 20.11 18.60
CA VAL A 285 -2.16 19.05 17.78
C VAL A 285 -1.09 18.41 16.89
N VAL A 286 -0.27 19.22 16.21
CA VAL A 286 0.84 18.70 15.37
C VAL A 286 1.79 17.84 16.20
N ASN A 287 2.17 18.28 17.40
CA ASN A 287 3.04 17.49 18.29
C ASN A 287 2.36 16.19 18.75
N ALA A 288 1.06 16.21 19.04
CA ALA A 288 0.30 15.02 19.39
C ALA A 288 0.30 14.01 18.24
N VAL A 289 0.01 14.44 17.00
CA VAL A 289 0.05 13.59 15.80
C VAL A 289 1.44 12.97 15.60
N LEU A 290 2.51 13.77 15.67
CA LEU A 290 3.87 13.27 15.52
C LEU A 290 4.24 12.25 16.62
N THR A 291 3.81 12.50 17.86
CA THR A 291 4.02 11.57 18.99
C THR A 291 3.30 10.25 18.75
N GLN A 292 2.07 10.28 18.23
CA GLN A 292 1.30 9.07 17.90
C GLN A 292 1.94 8.29 16.75
N LEU A 293 2.43 8.97 15.71
CA LEU A 293 3.18 8.34 14.63
C LEU A 293 4.46 7.67 15.11
N ASP A 294 5.18 8.29 16.05
CA ASP A 294 6.36 7.68 16.67
C ASP A 294 6.01 6.45 17.51
N GLN A 295 4.83 6.42 18.15
CA GLN A 295 4.36 5.28 18.93
C GLN A 295 4.03 4.07 18.05
N ILE A 296 3.32 4.27 16.94
CA ILE A 296 2.95 3.20 15.99
C ILE A 296 4.17 2.60 15.28
N ASN A 297 5.25 3.37 15.15
CA ASN A 297 6.48 2.91 14.51
C ASN A 297 7.40 2.06 15.40
N LYS A 298 7.15 1.99 16.71
CA LYS A 298 7.95 1.19 17.65
C LYS A 298 7.72 -0.30 17.43
#